data_AF-A0A359KLM4-F1
#
_entry.id   AF-A0A359KLM4-F1
#
_cell.length_a   1.000
_cell.length_b   1.000
_cell.length_c   1.000
_cell.angle_alpha   90.00
_cell.angle_beta   90.00
_cell.angle_gamma   90.00
#
_symmetry.space_group_name_H-M   'P 1'
#
loop_
_entity.id
_entity.type
_entity.pdbx_description
1 polymer ?
#
loop_
_entity_poly.entity_id
_entity_poly.type
_entity_poly.pdbx_seq_one_letter_code
_entity_poly.pdbx_strand_id
1 'polypeptide(L)'
;MTIDAKARVEAGDLTLVIPRNRLVWGLSATAGLLLVAHLLTSLNRYVFGLTFFGANDLYVLFDMWDEVSIPSWYSVTLLLLASGVLTIIAAGKRASGDRYARHWVVLALIFLAMSIDDAADVHGHTSYTLHAMFDTGGFLAYAWVIPAAALVALVGIAYLRFLFHLPPATRWRVVVAATVFVFGALIMESFEARYDTLHGVENMPYRLMVGVEETLENAGIILFIATMLSYLSALASEVRLRFPRA
;
A
#
# COMPACT_ATOMS: atom_id res chain seq x y z
N MET A 1 -28.33 54.35 -17.63
CA MET A 1 -26.99 53.95 -17.15
C MET A 1 -27.11 52.50 -16.70
N THR A 2 -26.95 51.58 -17.65
CA THR A 2 -27.10 50.14 -17.45
C THR A 2 -25.71 49.61 -17.11
N ILE A 3 -25.48 49.29 -15.84
CA ILE A 3 -24.25 48.60 -15.43
C ILE A 3 -24.50 47.11 -15.66
N ASP A 4 -23.99 46.63 -16.79
CA ASP A 4 -23.85 45.22 -17.10
C ASP A 4 -22.69 44.67 -16.25
N ALA A 5 -23.03 43.90 -15.21
CA ALA A 5 -22.05 43.31 -14.30
C ALA A 5 -22.41 41.85 -14.01
N LYS A 6 -22.41 41.02 -15.06
CA LYS A 6 -22.05 39.61 -14.94
C LYS A 6 -20.85 39.32 -15.83
N ALA A 7 -19.71 39.92 -15.49
CA ALA A 7 -18.42 39.38 -15.88
C ALA A 7 -18.28 38.00 -15.22
N ARG A 8 -18.73 36.95 -15.92
CA ARG A 8 -18.39 35.57 -15.60
C ARG A 8 -16.88 35.49 -15.72
N VAL A 9 -16.19 35.38 -14.58
CA VAL A 9 -14.79 34.95 -14.57
C VAL A 9 -14.80 33.54 -15.17
N GLU A 10 -14.35 33.42 -16.42
CA GLU A 10 -14.04 32.13 -17.03
C GLU A 10 -12.92 31.53 -16.19
N ALA A 11 -13.22 30.43 -15.50
CA ALA A 11 -12.21 29.71 -14.75
C ALA A 11 -11.20 29.17 -15.75
N GLY A 12 -9.96 29.64 -15.70
CA GLY A 12 -8.88 29.14 -16.55
C GLY A 12 -8.55 27.68 -16.24
N ASP A 13 -8.12 26.94 -17.25
CA ASP A 13 -7.71 25.54 -17.10
C ASP A 13 -6.40 25.46 -16.28
N LEU A 14 -6.44 24.78 -15.13
CA LEU A 14 -5.24 24.44 -14.36
C LEU A 14 -4.70 23.09 -14.85
N THR A 15 -3.49 23.06 -15.42
CA THR A 15 -2.83 21.83 -15.88
C THR A 15 -1.72 21.42 -14.92
N LEU A 16 -1.85 20.22 -14.33
CA LEU A 16 -0.81 19.60 -13.50
C LEU A 16 -0.16 18.44 -14.27
N VAL A 17 1.15 18.53 -14.53
CA VAL A 17 1.92 17.45 -15.18
C VAL A 17 2.70 16.69 -14.11
N ILE A 18 2.31 15.43 -13.87
CA ILE A 18 2.99 14.54 -12.91
C ILE A 18 3.86 13.55 -13.68
N PRO A 19 5.19 13.77 -13.76
CA PRO A 19 6.08 12.83 -14.43
C PRO A 19 6.19 11.54 -13.61
N ARG A 20 5.75 10.42 -14.19
CA ARG A 20 5.72 9.07 -13.56
C ARG A 20 7.03 8.72 -12.87
N ASN A 21 8.17 8.95 -13.53
CA ASN A 21 9.48 8.60 -13.00
C ASN A 21 9.83 9.37 -11.72
N ARG A 22 9.51 10.67 -11.64
CA ARG A 22 9.77 11.46 -10.43
C ARG A 22 8.86 11.05 -9.29
N LEU A 23 7.60 10.73 -9.58
CA LEU A 23 6.68 10.23 -8.56
C LEU A 23 7.19 8.90 -7.99
N VAL A 24 7.49 7.91 -8.84
CA VAL A 24 7.99 6.60 -8.38
C VAL A 24 9.30 6.74 -7.61
N TRP A 25 10.24 7.56 -8.10
CA TRP A 25 11.49 7.84 -7.37
C TRP A 25 11.24 8.50 -6.01
N GLY A 26 10.33 9.46 -5.95
CA GLY A 26 9.96 10.13 -4.69
C GLY A 26 9.38 9.14 -3.68
N LEU A 27 8.45 8.27 -4.12
CA LEU A 27 7.90 7.22 -3.27
C LEU A 27 9.02 6.28 -2.77
N SER A 28 9.83 5.72 -3.67
CA SER A 28 10.92 4.81 -3.28
C SER A 28 11.97 5.46 -2.36
N ALA A 29 12.31 6.73 -2.60
CA ALA A 29 13.25 7.47 -1.76
C ALA A 29 12.68 7.68 -0.35
N THR A 30 11.40 8.03 -0.22
CA THR A 30 10.74 8.14 1.08
C THR A 30 10.73 6.80 1.81
N ALA A 31 10.35 5.70 1.15
CA ALA A 31 10.36 4.37 1.76
C ALA A 31 11.78 4.00 2.26
N GLY A 32 12.82 4.26 1.45
CA GLY A 32 14.20 4.02 1.86
C GLY A 32 14.66 4.87 3.04
N LEU A 33 14.25 6.14 3.11
CA LEU A 33 14.55 7.01 4.25
C LEU A 33 13.86 6.54 5.53
N LEU A 34 12.61 6.07 5.44
CA LEU A 34 11.86 5.52 6.56
C LEU A 34 12.50 4.22 7.08
N LEU A 35 12.92 3.32 6.18
CA LEU A 35 13.69 2.13 6.56
C LEU A 35 14.99 2.51 7.28
N VAL A 36 15.74 3.50 6.78
CA VAL A 36 16.96 3.96 7.44
C VAL A 36 16.65 4.52 8.83
N ALA A 37 15.58 5.31 8.98
CA ALA A 37 15.17 5.84 10.28
C ALA A 37 14.83 4.71 11.27
N HIS A 38 14.01 3.73 10.85
CA HIS A 38 13.68 2.52 11.61
C HIS A 38 14.90 1.76 12.09
N LEU A 39 15.85 1.52 11.18
CA LEU A 39 17.06 0.77 11.52
C LEU A 39 17.94 1.54 12.49
N LEU A 40 18.09 2.86 12.34
CA LEU A 40 18.89 3.69 13.24
C LEU A 40 18.28 3.77 14.64
N THR A 41 16.96 3.95 14.74
CA THR A 41 16.28 4.02 16.03
C THR A 41 16.25 2.66 16.73
N SER A 42 16.02 1.58 15.99
CA SER A 42 16.09 0.19 16.49
C SER A 42 17.50 -0.16 16.97
N LEU A 43 18.54 0.20 16.20
CA LEU A 43 19.92 -0.05 16.58
C LEU A 43 20.32 0.73 17.83
N ASN A 44 19.85 1.98 17.96
CA ASN A 44 20.04 2.73 19.20
C ASN A 44 19.36 2.04 20.38
N ARG A 45 18.11 1.59 20.22
CA ARG A 45 17.30 0.98 21.29
C ARG A 45 17.88 -0.35 21.78
N TYR A 46 18.26 -1.23 20.86
CA TYR A 46 18.58 -2.63 21.17
C TYR A 46 20.08 -2.95 21.19
N VAL A 47 20.96 -2.05 20.72
CA VAL A 47 22.41 -2.30 20.66
C VAL A 47 23.22 -1.23 21.37
N PHE A 48 23.03 0.05 21.04
CA PHE A 48 23.92 1.10 21.57
C PHE A 48 23.47 1.69 22.91
N GLY A 49 22.16 1.77 23.17
CA GLY A 49 21.61 2.34 24.39
C GLY A 49 21.95 3.82 24.59
N LEU A 50 22.13 4.60 23.52
CA LEU A 50 22.43 6.03 23.66
C LEU A 50 21.21 6.76 24.20
N THR A 51 21.39 7.48 25.30
CA THR A 51 20.35 8.27 25.94
C THR A 51 20.50 9.74 25.54
N PHE A 52 19.47 10.28 24.89
CA PHE A 52 19.34 11.72 24.60
C PHE A 52 17.85 12.12 24.63
N PHE A 53 17.59 13.41 24.76
CA PHE A 53 16.22 13.94 24.79
C PHE A 53 15.47 13.56 23.50
N GLY A 54 14.34 12.85 23.62
CA GLY A 54 13.54 12.39 22.49
C GLY A 54 13.93 11.04 21.88
N ALA A 55 14.93 10.32 22.41
CA ALA A 55 15.36 9.04 21.84
C ALA A 55 14.24 7.98 21.77
N ASN A 56 13.41 7.88 22.81
CA ASN A 56 12.27 6.96 22.82
C ASN A 56 11.15 7.42 21.88
N ASP A 57 10.89 8.73 21.81
CA ASP A 57 9.86 9.28 20.93
C ASP A 57 10.21 9.04 19.45
N LEU A 58 11.49 9.21 19.08
CA LEU A 58 11.97 8.89 17.74
C LEU A 58 11.85 7.40 17.42
N TYR A 59 12.10 6.53 18.41
CA TYR A 59 11.91 5.10 18.22
C TYR A 59 10.45 4.78 17.88
N VAL A 60 9.49 5.22 18.70
CA VAL A 60 8.05 5.01 18.44
C VAL A 60 7.62 5.61 17.11
N LEU A 61 8.07 6.83 16.79
CA LEU A 61 7.65 7.55 15.59
C LEU A 61 8.11 6.88 14.27
N PHE A 62 9.21 6.14 14.31
CA PHE A 62 9.82 5.50 13.14
C PHE A 62 9.90 3.96 13.24
N ASP A 63 9.29 3.35 14.26
CA ASP A 63 9.19 1.89 14.36
C ASP A 63 8.22 1.40 13.30
N MET A 64 8.74 0.63 12.35
CA MET A 64 7.94 0.07 11.26
C MET A 64 7.00 -1.04 11.73
N TRP A 65 7.15 -1.54 12.96
CA TRP A 65 6.23 -2.52 13.57
C TRP A 65 5.01 -1.86 14.22
N ASP A 66 5.08 -0.56 14.51
CA ASP A 66 4.00 0.15 15.19
C ASP A 66 2.98 0.66 14.16
N GLU A 67 1.73 0.27 14.35
CA GLU A 67 0.56 0.68 13.56
C GLU A 67 0.33 2.20 13.62
N VAL A 68 0.84 2.88 14.65
CA VAL A 68 0.73 4.34 14.83
C VAL A 68 2.09 5.02 14.69
N SER A 69 2.65 4.98 13.48
CA SER A 69 3.96 5.53 13.16
C SER A 69 3.96 6.33 11.84
N ILE A 70 5.06 7.01 11.53
CA ILE A 70 5.23 7.65 10.20
C ILE A 70 5.31 6.60 9.08
N PRO A 71 6.06 5.48 9.25
CA PRO A 71 6.04 4.38 8.30
C PRO A 71 4.64 3.80 8.02
N SER A 72 3.84 3.51 9.05
CA SER A 72 2.49 2.94 8.84
C SER A 72 1.59 3.93 8.08
N TRP A 73 1.60 5.22 8.46
CA TRP A 73 0.88 6.25 7.70
C TRP A 73 1.32 6.31 6.22
N TYR A 74 2.60 6.09 5.94
CA TYR A 74 3.11 6.06 4.57
C TYR A 74 2.60 4.84 3.79
N SER A 75 2.60 3.64 4.38
CA SER A 75 2.03 2.41 3.80
C SER A 75 0.53 2.58 3.48
N VAL A 76 -0.26 3.08 4.44
CA VAL A 76 -1.67 3.45 4.28
C VAL A 76 -1.86 4.40 3.09
N THR A 77 -1.02 5.43 2.99
CA THR A 77 -1.11 6.46 1.94
C THR A 77 -0.76 5.89 0.56
N LEU A 78 0.21 4.97 0.47
CA LEU A 78 0.54 4.27 -0.76
C LEU A 78 -0.63 3.42 -1.26
N LEU A 79 -1.29 2.67 -0.38
CA LEU A 79 -2.47 1.87 -0.70
C LEU A 79 -3.63 2.76 -1.19
N LEU A 80 -3.87 3.89 -0.51
CA LEU A 80 -4.87 4.87 -0.91
C LEU A 80 -4.55 5.49 -2.28
N LEU A 81 -3.28 5.82 -2.54
CA LEU A 81 -2.83 6.33 -3.85
C LEU A 81 -3.06 5.29 -4.95
N ALA A 82 -2.71 4.02 -4.72
CA ALA A 82 -2.98 2.93 -5.65
C ALA A 82 -4.48 2.79 -5.95
N SER A 83 -5.32 2.86 -4.91
CA SER A 83 -6.79 2.87 -5.05
C SER A 83 -7.29 4.06 -5.89
N GLY A 84 -6.73 5.25 -5.68
CA GLY A 84 -7.04 6.45 -6.46
C GLY A 84 -6.70 6.29 -7.95
N VAL A 85 -5.50 5.78 -8.27
CA VAL A 85 -5.09 5.51 -9.66
C VAL A 85 -6.01 4.47 -10.31
N LEU A 86 -6.34 3.39 -9.59
CA LEU A 86 -7.29 2.38 -10.06
C LEU A 86 -8.67 2.95 -10.30
N THR A 87 -9.14 3.87 -9.47
CA THR A 87 -10.43 4.55 -9.63
C THR A 87 -10.47 5.36 -10.93
N ILE A 88 -9.39 6.06 -11.27
CA ILE A 88 -9.27 6.81 -12.54
C ILE A 88 -9.33 5.83 -13.73
N ILE A 89 -8.56 4.74 -13.67
CA ILE A 89 -8.58 3.70 -14.72
C ILE A 89 -9.99 3.11 -14.85
N ALA A 90 -10.64 2.79 -13.74
CA ALA A 90 -11.96 2.21 -13.71
C ALA A 90 -13.02 3.15 -14.31
N ALA A 91 -12.94 4.45 -14.02
CA ALA A 91 -13.82 5.47 -14.61
C ALA A 91 -13.66 5.51 -16.14
N GLY A 92 -12.43 5.56 -16.65
CA GLY A 92 -12.15 5.52 -18.09
C GLY A 92 -12.67 4.24 -18.75
N LYS A 93 -12.45 3.09 -18.11
CA LYS A 93 -12.90 1.78 -18.59
C LYS A 93 -14.43 1.63 -18.59
N ARG A 94 -15.12 2.22 -17.62
CA ARG A 94 -16.58 2.29 -17.62
C ARG A 94 -17.10 3.16 -18.77
N ALA A 95 -16.49 4.33 -18.96
CA ALA A 95 -16.88 5.26 -20.03
C ALA A 95 -16.68 4.64 -21.44
N SER A 96 -15.67 3.79 -21.61
CA SER A 96 -15.42 3.09 -22.88
C SER A 96 -16.23 1.80 -23.07
N GLY A 97 -17.10 1.42 -22.13
CA GLY A 97 -17.85 0.17 -22.20
C GLY A 97 -16.99 -1.10 -22.11
N ASP A 98 -15.82 -1.03 -21.44
CA ASP A 98 -14.91 -2.18 -21.33
C ASP A 98 -15.56 -3.31 -20.53
N ARG A 99 -15.51 -4.54 -21.08
CA ARG A 99 -16.08 -5.75 -20.47
C ARG A 99 -15.60 -6.01 -19.03
N TYR A 100 -14.40 -5.54 -18.67
CA TYR A 100 -13.78 -5.72 -17.36
C TYR A 100 -13.85 -4.46 -16.48
N ALA A 101 -14.63 -3.45 -16.84
CA ALA A 101 -14.76 -2.21 -16.06
C ALA A 101 -15.15 -2.44 -14.59
N ARG A 102 -15.94 -3.48 -14.29
CA ARG A 102 -16.26 -3.87 -12.90
C ARG A 102 -15.06 -4.40 -12.13
N HIS A 103 -14.14 -5.12 -12.79
CA HIS A 103 -12.95 -5.68 -12.14
C HIS A 103 -12.00 -4.58 -11.69
N TRP A 104 -11.86 -3.51 -12.48
CA TRP A 104 -11.10 -2.33 -12.09
C TRP A 104 -11.69 -1.63 -10.85
N VAL A 105 -13.02 -1.52 -10.76
CA VAL A 105 -13.65 -0.94 -9.56
C VAL A 105 -13.47 -1.82 -8.35
N VAL A 106 -13.70 -3.13 -8.47
CA VAL A 106 -13.49 -4.05 -7.35
C VAL A 106 -12.03 -4.05 -6.91
N LEU A 107 -11.07 -3.93 -7.83
CA LEU A 107 -9.65 -3.81 -7.48
C LEU A 107 -9.35 -2.50 -6.74
N ALA A 108 -9.94 -1.37 -7.15
CA ALA A 108 -9.83 -0.11 -6.42
C ALA A 108 -10.38 -0.22 -4.99
N LEU A 109 -11.51 -0.91 -4.83
CA LEU A 109 -12.12 -1.17 -3.52
C LEU A 109 -11.27 -2.11 -2.65
N ILE A 110 -10.61 -3.12 -3.23
CA ILE A 110 -9.68 -3.99 -2.50
C ILE A 110 -8.51 -3.17 -1.95
N PHE A 111 -7.88 -2.33 -2.76
CA PHE A 111 -6.78 -1.45 -2.28
C PHE A 111 -7.25 -0.43 -1.25
N LEU A 112 -8.48 0.08 -1.36
CA LEU A 112 -9.06 0.94 -0.33
C LEU A 112 -9.30 0.17 0.98
N ALA A 113 -9.80 -1.06 0.89
CA ALA A 113 -10.02 -1.91 2.06
C ALA A 113 -8.69 -2.25 2.75
N MET A 114 -7.63 -2.57 1.99
CA MET A 114 -6.28 -2.77 2.55
C MET A 114 -5.76 -1.49 3.24
N SER A 115 -5.96 -0.32 2.63
CA SER A 115 -5.59 0.96 3.25
C SER A 115 -6.32 1.22 4.58
N ILE A 116 -7.59 0.81 4.69
CA ILE A 116 -8.38 0.94 5.92
C ILE A 116 -7.94 -0.09 6.96
N ASP A 117 -7.66 -1.32 6.53
CA ASP A 117 -7.18 -2.41 7.38
C ASP A 117 -5.90 -2.01 8.13
N ASP A 118 -4.91 -1.53 7.37
CA ASP A 118 -3.62 -1.04 7.85
C ASP A 118 -3.79 0.17 8.79
N ALA A 119 -4.67 1.13 8.44
CA ALA A 119 -4.90 2.30 9.29
C ALA A 119 -5.65 2.00 10.60
N ALA A 120 -6.36 0.88 10.68
CA ALA A 120 -7.24 0.54 11.80
C ALA A 120 -6.83 -0.77 12.52
N ASP A 121 -5.68 -1.34 12.16
CA ASP A 121 -5.17 -2.60 12.68
C ASP A 121 -6.23 -3.73 12.68
N VAL A 122 -6.99 -3.83 11.59
CA VAL A 122 -8.09 -4.80 11.51
C VAL A 122 -7.52 -6.23 11.47
N HIS A 123 -6.37 -6.41 10.83
CA HIS A 123 -5.69 -7.71 10.76
C HIS A 123 -5.09 -8.14 12.11
N GLY A 124 -4.54 -7.23 12.93
CA GLY A 124 -4.09 -7.56 14.29
C GLY A 124 -5.24 -7.97 15.20
N HIS A 125 -6.37 -7.25 15.15
CA HIS A 125 -7.60 -7.64 15.85
C HIS A 125 -8.14 -9.01 15.40
N THR A 126 -8.03 -9.30 14.09
CA THR A 126 -8.41 -10.60 13.52
C THR A 126 -7.50 -11.71 14.04
N SER A 127 -6.19 -11.48 14.08
CA SER A 127 -5.21 -12.41 14.64
C SER A 127 -5.51 -12.75 16.08
N TYR A 128 -5.73 -11.74 16.93
CA TYR A 128 -6.07 -11.95 18.34
C TYR A 128 -7.33 -12.81 18.50
N THR A 129 -8.37 -12.53 17.73
CA THR A 129 -9.64 -13.25 17.78
C THR A 129 -9.47 -14.71 17.37
N LEU A 130 -8.78 -14.97 16.25
CA LEU A 130 -8.56 -16.32 15.75
C LEU A 130 -7.65 -17.14 16.66
N HIS A 131 -6.61 -16.51 17.22
CA HIS A 131 -5.73 -17.14 18.19
C HIS A 131 -6.51 -17.58 19.43
N ALA A 132 -7.38 -16.73 19.98
CA ALA A 132 -8.22 -17.08 21.13
C ALA A 132 -9.24 -18.21 20.84
N MET A 133 -9.70 -18.35 19.59
CA MET A 133 -10.67 -19.38 19.20
C MET A 133 -10.02 -20.73 18.89
N PHE A 134 -8.82 -20.72 18.30
CA PHE A 134 -8.21 -21.91 17.70
C PHE A 134 -6.85 -22.28 18.28
N ASP A 135 -6.34 -21.53 19.27
CA ASP A 135 -5.04 -21.75 19.92
C ASP A 135 -3.90 -21.87 18.89
N THR A 136 -3.87 -20.92 17.94
CA THR A 136 -2.89 -20.95 16.85
C THR A 136 -1.47 -20.68 17.37
N GLY A 137 -0.44 -21.14 16.67
CA GLY A 137 0.93 -20.94 17.13
C GLY A 137 1.98 -21.14 16.06
N GLY A 138 3.25 -20.89 16.42
CA GLY A 138 4.37 -20.94 15.49
C GLY A 138 4.15 -19.99 14.31
N PHE A 139 4.25 -20.50 13.08
CA PHE A 139 4.07 -19.69 11.86
C PHE A 139 2.65 -19.13 11.69
N LEU A 140 1.68 -19.61 12.45
CA LEU A 140 0.29 -19.14 12.40
C LEU A 140 -0.11 -18.39 13.69
N ALA A 141 0.87 -17.97 14.50
CA ALA A 141 0.56 -17.17 15.69
C ALA A 141 -0.13 -15.85 15.32
N TYR A 142 0.30 -15.21 14.23
CA TYR A 142 -0.43 -14.11 13.59
C TYR A 142 -1.49 -14.71 12.65
N ALA A 143 -2.61 -15.09 13.26
CA ALA A 143 -3.58 -15.99 12.64
C ALA A 143 -4.36 -15.37 11.46
N TRP A 144 -4.34 -14.05 11.28
CA TRP A 144 -5.00 -13.37 10.15
C TRP A 144 -4.45 -13.78 8.79
N VAL A 145 -3.20 -14.28 8.73
CA VAL A 145 -2.59 -14.86 7.52
C VAL A 145 -3.48 -15.96 6.92
N ILE A 146 -4.26 -16.68 7.72
CA ILE A 146 -5.16 -17.74 7.25
C ILE A 146 -6.30 -17.17 6.37
N PRO A 147 -7.20 -16.28 6.86
CA PRO A 147 -8.22 -15.68 6.01
C PRO A 147 -7.62 -14.83 4.88
N ALA A 148 -6.47 -14.17 5.09
CA ALA A 148 -5.79 -13.41 4.05
C ALA A 148 -5.32 -14.30 2.89
N ALA A 149 -4.67 -15.43 3.18
CA ALA A 149 -4.24 -16.39 2.16
C ALA A 149 -5.43 -16.94 1.34
N ALA A 150 -6.55 -17.24 2.01
CA ALA A 150 -7.78 -17.66 1.34
C ALA A 150 -8.33 -16.56 0.43
N LEU A 151 -8.35 -15.30 0.90
CA LEU A 151 -8.80 -14.14 0.13
C LEU A 151 -7.89 -13.90 -1.09
N VAL A 152 -6.57 -13.93 -0.92
CA VAL A 152 -5.59 -13.78 -2.01
C VAL A 152 -5.78 -14.87 -3.06
N ALA A 153 -5.97 -16.13 -2.65
CA ALA A 153 -6.24 -17.22 -3.58
C ALA A 153 -7.55 -17.02 -4.35
N LEU A 154 -8.62 -16.62 -3.67
CA LEU A 154 -9.92 -16.35 -4.27
C LEU A 154 -9.84 -15.20 -5.29
N VAL A 155 -9.25 -14.07 -4.90
CA VAL A 155 -9.05 -12.92 -5.77
C VAL A 155 -8.17 -13.31 -6.96
N GLY A 156 -7.06 -14.02 -6.72
CA GLY A 156 -6.16 -14.51 -7.75
C GLY A 156 -6.91 -15.32 -8.82
N ILE A 157 -7.67 -16.33 -8.40
CA ILE A 157 -8.47 -17.19 -9.29
C ILE A 157 -9.53 -16.37 -10.04
N ALA A 158 -10.29 -15.54 -9.33
CA ALA A 158 -11.35 -14.71 -9.92
C ALA A 158 -10.79 -13.72 -10.96
N TYR A 159 -9.58 -13.22 -10.75
CA TYR A 159 -8.92 -12.25 -11.62
C TYR A 159 -8.05 -12.87 -12.72
N LEU A 160 -7.86 -14.20 -12.78
CA LEU A 160 -7.02 -14.83 -13.80
C LEU A 160 -7.40 -14.39 -15.23
N ARG A 161 -8.67 -14.48 -15.60
CA ARG A 161 -9.14 -14.13 -16.95
C ARG A 161 -8.94 -12.64 -17.26
N PHE A 162 -9.07 -11.79 -16.25
CA PHE A 162 -8.81 -10.36 -16.36
C PHE A 162 -7.31 -10.07 -16.51
N LEU A 163 -6.47 -10.71 -15.72
CA LEU A 163 -5.02 -10.60 -15.79
C LEU A 163 -4.48 -11.04 -17.17
N PHE A 164 -5.03 -12.13 -17.71
CA PHE A 164 -4.73 -12.61 -19.06
C PHE A 164 -5.31 -11.73 -20.18
N HIS A 165 -6.19 -10.78 -19.87
CA HIS A 165 -6.66 -9.77 -20.82
C HIS A 165 -5.77 -8.53 -20.87
N LEU A 166 -4.99 -8.26 -19.82
CA LEU A 166 -4.06 -7.12 -19.81
C LEU A 166 -2.93 -7.31 -20.85
N PRO A 167 -2.38 -6.21 -21.39
CA PRO A 167 -1.18 -6.25 -22.22
C PRO A 167 -0.05 -7.03 -21.53
N PRO A 168 0.77 -7.83 -22.25
CA PRO A 168 1.77 -8.71 -21.64
C PRO A 168 2.74 -8.00 -20.68
N ALA A 169 3.19 -6.78 -21.04
CA ALA A 169 4.08 -5.99 -20.19
C ALA A 169 3.41 -5.55 -18.88
N THR A 170 2.14 -5.13 -18.93
CA THR A 170 1.37 -4.76 -17.72
C THR A 170 1.13 -6.00 -16.86
N ARG A 171 0.73 -7.11 -17.48
CA ARG A 171 0.46 -8.38 -16.80
C ARG A 171 1.62 -8.83 -15.92
N TRP A 172 2.81 -8.94 -16.50
CA TRP A 172 3.97 -9.43 -15.74
C TRP A 172 4.40 -8.47 -14.65
N ARG A 173 4.30 -7.16 -14.86
CA ARG A 173 4.59 -6.19 -13.81
C ARG A 173 3.59 -6.23 -12.66
N VAL A 174 2.30 -6.47 -12.94
CA VAL A 174 1.29 -6.72 -11.91
C VAL A 174 1.62 -8.00 -11.13
N VAL A 175 2.00 -9.08 -11.82
CA VAL A 175 2.39 -10.33 -11.16
C VAL A 175 3.59 -10.11 -10.25
N VAL A 176 4.65 -9.44 -10.72
CA VAL A 176 5.83 -9.14 -9.89
C VAL A 176 5.46 -8.29 -8.69
N ALA A 177 4.68 -7.22 -8.87
CA ALA A 177 4.22 -6.38 -7.77
C ALA A 177 3.41 -7.16 -6.73
N ALA A 178 2.46 -7.98 -7.18
CA ALA A 178 1.64 -8.81 -6.32
C ALA A 178 2.47 -9.87 -5.58
N THR A 179 3.42 -10.53 -6.25
CA THR A 179 4.31 -11.52 -5.61
C THR A 179 5.15 -10.87 -4.53
N VAL A 180 5.73 -9.69 -4.79
CA VAL A 180 6.57 -8.98 -3.82
C VAL A 180 5.74 -8.55 -2.61
N PHE A 181 4.54 -7.99 -2.82
CA PHE A 181 3.63 -7.61 -1.73
C PHE A 181 3.19 -8.82 -0.90
N VAL A 182 2.63 -9.86 -1.54
CA VAL A 182 2.11 -11.06 -0.84
C VAL A 182 3.23 -11.82 -0.12
N PHE A 183 4.46 -11.78 -0.64
CA PHE A 183 5.58 -12.40 0.05
C PHE A 183 5.94 -11.67 1.35
N GLY A 184 5.87 -10.33 1.40
CA GLY A 184 5.93 -9.58 2.66
C GLY A 184 4.77 -9.99 3.58
N ALA A 185 3.56 -9.62 3.17
CA ALA A 185 2.34 -9.70 3.99
C ALA A 185 1.91 -11.08 4.47
N LEU A 186 2.33 -12.17 3.82
CA LEU A 186 1.96 -13.52 4.28
C LEU A 186 3.16 -14.33 4.71
N ILE A 187 4.25 -14.30 3.92
CA ILE A 187 5.36 -15.22 4.15
C ILE A 187 6.29 -14.66 5.22
N MET A 188 6.79 -13.43 5.06
CA MET A 188 7.66 -12.80 6.06
C MET A 188 6.97 -12.72 7.40
N GLU A 189 5.72 -12.29 7.42
CA GLU A 189 4.96 -12.18 8.65
C GLU A 189 4.76 -13.53 9.36
N SER A 190 4.56 -14.63 8.62
CA SER A 190 4.53 -15.97 9.21
C SER A 190 5.88 -16.32 9.87
N PHE A 191 7.02 -15.92 9.27
CA PHE A 191 8.33 -16.11 9.90
C PHE A 191 8.49 -15.24 11.15
N GLU A 192 7.97 -14.02 11.15
CA GLU A 192 7.96 -13.12 12.30
C GLU A 192 7.13 -13.69 13.44
N ALA A 193 5.91 -14.16 13.15
CA ALA A 193 5.06 -14.88 14.10
C ALA A 193 5.80 -16.06 14.74
N ARG A 194 6.52 -16.85 13.93
CA ARG A 194 7.32 -17.96 14.46
C ARG A 194 8.47 -17.46 15.34
N TYR A 195 9.16 -16.41 14.93
CA TYR A 195 10.29 -15.86 15.68
C TYR A 195 9.83 -15.28 17.02
N ASP A 196 8.75 -14.48 17.02
CA ASP A 196 8.12 -13.90 18.21
C ASP A 196 7.78 -14.99 19.24
N THR A 197 7.11 -16.07 18.83
CA THR A 197 6.77 -17.16 19.75
C THR A 197 7.97 -17.83 20.45
N LEU A 198 9.17 -17.69 19.90
CA LEU A 198 10.39 -18.30 20.43
C LEU A 198 11.30 -17.29 21.16
N HIS A 199 11.28 -16.03 20.75
CA HIS A 199 12.30 -15.04 21.11
C HIS A 199 11.71 -13.69 21.55
N GLY A 200 10.41 -13.47 21.38
CA GLY A 200 9.72 -12.20 21.59
C GLY A 200 10.03 -11.16 20.51
N VAL A 201 9.37 -10.00 20.62
CA VAL A 201 9.48 -8.87 19.67
C VAL A 201 10.53 -7.81 20.07
N GLU A 202 10.91 -7.75 21.35
CA GLU A 202 11.77 -6.70 21.90
C GLU A 202 13.27 -6.95 21.67
N ASN A 203 13.66 -7.15 20.41
CA ASN A 203 15.05 -7.42 20.04
C ASN A 203 15.38 -7.02 18.59
N MET A 204 16.67 -6.77 18.33
CA MET A 204 17.14 -6.31 17.02
C MET A 204 16.86 -7.28 15.86
N PRO A 205 17.04 -8.63 16.00
CA PRO A 205 16.70 -9.54 14.90
C PRO A 205 15.23 -9.45 14.47
N TYR A 206 14.28 -9.34 15.41
CA TYR A 206 12.88 -9.15 15.09
C TYR A 206 12.65 -7.84 14.30
N ARG A 207 13.23 -6.72 14.75
CA ARG A 207 13.14 -5.43 14.03
C ARG A 207 13.72 -5.45 12.62
N LEU A 208 14.73 -6.29 12.38
CA LEU A 208 15.28 -6.50 11.03
C LEU A 208 14.32 -7.28 10.14
N MET A 209 13.61 -8.27 10.68
CA MET A 209 12.57 -9.00 9.95
C MET A 209 11.46 -8.04 9.53
N VAL A 210 10.93 -7.26 10.49
CA VAL A 210 9.89 -6.24 10.24
C VAL A 210 10.34 -5.28 9.14
N GLY A 211 11.58 -4.78 9.23
CA GLY A 211 12.11 -3.87 8.22
C GLY A 211 12.18 -4.49 6.82
N VAL A 212 12.40 -5.80 6.71
CA VAL A 212 12.37 -6.54 5.43
C VAL A 212 10.93 -6.72 4.94
N GLU A 213 10.02 -7.17 5.81
CA GLU A 213 8.59 -7.33 5.50
C GLU A 213 7.99 -6.06 4.93
N GLU A 214 8.04 -4.97 5.71
CA GLU A 214 7.48 -3.68 5.37
C GLU A 214 8.10 -3.06 4.11
N THR A 215 9.39 -3.31 3.90
CA THR A 215 10.06 -2.89 2.65
C THR A 215 9.53 -3.64 1.45
N LEU A 216 9.28 -4.95 1.57
CA LEU A 216 8.71 -5.76 0.50
C LEU A 216 7.29 -5.31 0.18
N GLU A 217 6.46 -5.06 1.20
CA GLU A 217 5.11 -4.57 0.99
C GLU A 217 5.07 -3.23 0.25
N ASN A 218 5.79 -2.25 0.79
CA ASN A 218 5.89 -0.92 0.20
C ASN A 218 6.47 -0.98 -1.22
N ALA A 219 7.49 -1.81 -1.46
CA ALA A 219 8.04 -2.02 -2.80
C ALA A 219 7.00 -2.62 -3.76
N GLY A 220 6.22 -3.61 -3.30
CA GLY A 220 5.14 -4.22 -4.08
C GLY A 220 4.09 -3.19 -4.49
N ILE A 221 3.66 -2.33 -3.55
CA ILE A 221 2.67 -1.27 -3.82
C ILE A 221 3.24 -0.22 -4.78
N ILE A 222 4.48 0.23 -4.59
CA ILE A 222 5.14 1.20 -5.48
C ILE A 222 5.28 0.64 -6.90
N LEU A 223 5.68 -0.63 -7.05
CA LEU A 223 5.75 -1.32 -8.34
C LEU A 223 4.36 -1.39 -9.01
N PHE A 224 3.31 -1.65 -8.22
CA PHE A 224 1.94 -1.67 -8.70
C PHE A 224 1.50 -0.27 -9.19
N ILE A 225 1.74 0.79 -8.41
CA ILE A 225 1.46 2.18 -8.80
C ILE A 225 2.20 2.55 -10.09
N ALA A 226 3.49 2.26 -10.18
CA ALA A 226 4.29 2.50 -11.38
C ALA A 226 3.71 1.80 -12.62
N THR A 227 3.19 0.58 -12.42
CA THR A 227 2.55 -0.22 -13.47
C THR A 227 1.21 0.37 -13.89
N MET A 228 0.37 0.78 -12.94
CA MET A 228 -0.94 1.37 -13.22
C MET A 228 -0.81 2.74 -13.88
N LEU A 229 0.14 3.58 -13.47
CA LEU A 229 0.43 4.85 -14.14
C LEU A 229 0.93 4.63 -15.57
N SER A 230 1.77 3.61 -15.79
CA SER A 230 2.21 3.23 -17.13
C SER A 230 1.03 2.75 -17.99
N TYR A 231 0.15 1.93 -17.42
CA TYR A 231 -1.07 1.48 -18.09
C TYR A 231 -2.00 2.65 -18.45
N LEU A 232 -2.19 3.59 -17.53
CA LEU A 232 -3.01 4.79 -17.73
C LEU A 232 -2.44 5.67 -18.85
N SER A 233 -1.12 5.87 -18.89
CA SER A 233 -0.45 6.64 -19.96
C SER A 233 -0.56 6.00 -21.34
N ALA A 234 -0.76 4.67 -21.40
CA ALA A 234 -1.03 3.97 -22.65
C ALA A 234 -2.52 4.00 -23.04
N LEU A 235 -3.41 4.22 -22.07
CA LEU A 235 -4.85 4.30 -22.27
C LEU A 235 -5.29 5.68 -22.76
N ALA A 236 -4.67 6.76 -22.26
CA ALA A 236 -5.00 8.14 -22.61
C ALA A 236 -3.77 9.06 -22.52
N SER A 237 -3.72 10.08 -23.38
CA SER A 237 -2.69 11.13 -23.35
C SER A 237 -2.90 12.12 -22.20
N GLU A 238 -4.13 12.29 -21.73
CA GLU A 238 -4.50 13.21 -20.67
C GLU A 238 -5.71 12.70 -19.87
N VAL A 239 -5.80 13.11 -18.60
CA VAL A 239 -6.98 12.90 -17.74
C VAL A 239 -7.54 14.27 -17.39
N ARG A 240 -8.74 14.60 -17.89
CA ARG A 240 -9.43 15.87 -17.60
C ARG A 240 -10.47 15.68 -16.51
N LEU A 241 -10.32 16.38 -15.40
CA LEU A 241 -11.33 16.47 -14.34
C LEU A 241 -12.14 17.75 -14.53
N ARG A 242 -13.44 17.61 -14.84
CA ARG A 242 -14.36 18.73 -14.99
C ARG A 242 -15.32 18.76 -13.80
N PHE A 243 -15.45 19.93 -13.17
CA PHE A 243 -16.42 20.19 -12.11
C PHE A 243 -17.48 21.15 -12.64
N PRO A 244 -18.58 20.66 -13.24
CA PRO A 244 -19.64 21.53 -13.75
C PRO A 244 -20.24 22.33 -12.60
N ARG A 245 -20.39 23.64 -12.76
CA ARG A 245 -21.27 24.42 -11.87
C ARG A 245 -22.71 24.02 -12.18
N ALA A 246 -23.47 23.64 -11.15
CA ALA A 246 -24.90 23.36 -11.25
C ALA A 246 -25.67 24.57 -11.82
#